data_AF-A0A1Y3NFB9-F1
#
_entry.id   AF-A0A1Y3NFB9-F1
#
_cell.length_a   1.000
_cell.length_b   1.000
_cell.length_c   1.000
_cell.angle_alpha   90.00
_cell.angle_beta   90.00
_cell.angle_gamma   90.00
#
_symmetry.space_group_name_H-M   'P 1'
#
loop_
_entity.id
_entity.type
_entity.pdbx_description
1 polymer ?
#
loop_
_entity_poly.entity_id
_entity_poly.type
_entity_poly.pdbx_seq_one_letter_code
_entity_poly.pdbx_strand_id
1 'polypeptide(L)'
;MNIKLIFRVESTLKEELVFENDFIRIIATECDKDQYNIYNHDNIIVCENPKCFDSCPVDSNAKCIITDGNVYGKNIIDRNTCKCNNGWKGDLCETKDYIDFG
;
A
#
# COMPACT_ATOMS: atom_id res chain seq x y z
N MET A 1 12.93 12.14 -12.88
CA MET A 1 12.04 10.97 -12.92
C MET A 1 11.33 11.00 -14.27
N ASN A 2 11.63 10.06 -15.17
CA ASN A 2 11.00 10.00 -16.50
C ASN A 2 9.86 8.99 -16.44
N ILE A 3 8.61 9.44 -16.53
CA ILE A 3 7.44 8.56 -16.60
C ILE A 3 7.29 8.12 -18.05
N LYS A 4 7.36 6.80 -18.29
CA LYS A 4 7.12 6.21 -19.62
C LYS A 4 5.72 5.60 -19.63
N LEU A 5 4.77 6.29 -20.27
CA LEU A 5 3.44 5.79 -20.50
C LEU A 5 3.42 5.00 -21.81
N ILE A 6 2.89 3.77 -21.77
CA ILE A 6 2.77 2.91 -22.96
C ILE A 6 1.29 2.58 -23.13
N PHE A 7 0.69 3.11 -24.19
CA PHE A 7 -0.66 2.74 -24.62
C PHE A 7 -0.54 1.68 -25.71
N ARG A 8 -1.26 0.56 -25.55
CA ARG A 8 -1.37 -0.49 -26.57
C ARG A 8 -2.84 -0.76 -26.83
N VAL A 9 -3.20 -0.81 -28.10
CA VAL A 9 -4.55 -1.10 -28.56
C VAL A 9 -4.40 -2.20 -29.60
N GLU A 10 -5.06 -3.32 -29.37
CA GLU A 10 -5.06 -4.47 -30.27
C GLU A 10 -6.51 -4.77 -30.65
N SER A 11 -6.78 -4.93 -31.95
CA SER A 11 -8.08 -5.33 -32.48
C SER A 11 -7.90 -6.50 -33.44
N THR A 12 -8.79 -7.48 -33.31
CA THR A 12 -8.91 -8.62 -34.21
C THR A 12 -9.98 -8.40 -35.29
N LEU A 13 -10.67 -7.25 -35.24
CA LEU A 13 -11.72 -6.86 -36.18
C LEU A 13 -11.12 -6.16 -37.40
N LYS A 14 -11.82 -6.25 -38.55
CA LYS A 14 -11.46 -5.50 -39.77
C LYS A 14 -11.89 -4.02 -39.73
N GLU A 15 -12.57 -3.60 -38.67
CA GLU A 15 -13.15 -2.27 -38.53
C GLU A 15 -12.21 -1.31 -37.81
N GLU A 16 -12.46 -0.01 -37.99
CA GLU A 16 -11.68 1.08 -37.41
C GLU A 16 -11.98 1.25 -35.92
N LEU A 17 -10.93 1.40 -35.12
CA LEU A 17 -11.03 1.80 -33.72
C LEU A 17 -11.03 3.32 -33.63
N VAL A 18 -12.15 3.90 -33.23
CA VAL A 18 -12.30 5.35 -33.06
C VAL A 18 -12.29 5.68 -31.58
N PHE A 19 -11.42 6.63 -31.19
CA PHE A 19 -11.45 7.26 -29.87
C PHE A 19 -12.13 8.62 -30.02
N GLU A 20 -13.38 8.74 -29.57
CA GLU A 20 -14.17 9.98 -29.69
C GLU A 20 -13.80 11.05 -28.65
N ASN A 21 -12.90 10.74 -27.70
CA ASN A 21 -12.45 11.68 -26.69
C ASN A 21 -11.22 12.45 -27.16
N ASP A 22 -11.28 13.78 -27.06
CA ASP A 22 -10.17 14.68 -27.42
C ASP A 22 -8.95 14.52 -26.49
N PHE A 23 -9.12 13.97 -25.30
CA PHE A 23 -8.04 13.75 -24.33
C PHE A 23 -8.25 12.53 -23.45
N ILE A 24 -7.14 11.90 -23.06
CA ILE A 24 -7.09 10.87 -22.03
C ILE A 24 -6.50 11.51 -20.76
N ARG A 25 -7.26 11.53 -19.67
CA ARG A 25 -6.78 12.03 -18.38
C ARG A 25 -6.08 10.90 -17.63
N ILE A 26 -4.79 11.10 -17.33
CA ILE A 26 -3.98 10.18 -16.54
C ILE A 26 -3.65 10.86 -15.22
N ILE A 27 -3.93 10.19 -14.10
CA ILE A 27 -3.58 10.66 -12.76
C ILE A 27 -2.61 9.64 -12.17
N ALA A 28 -1.35 10.05 -12.01
CA ALA A 28 -0.35 9.30 -11.27
C ALA A 28 -0.27 9.88 -9.86
N THR A 29 -0.68 9.10 -8.86
CA THR A 29 -0.56 9.45 -7.44
C THR A 29 0.71 8.84 -6.86
N GLU A 30 1.35 9.58 -5.96
CA GLU A 30 2.42 9.03 -5.13
C GLU A 30 1.84 8.00 -4.14
N CYS A 31 2.69 7.12 -3.60
CA CYS A 31 2.28 6.25 -2.50
C CYS A 31 1.99 7.06 -1.26
N ASP A 32 1.07 6.57 -0.42
CA ASP A 32 0.85 7.19 0.88
C ASP A 32 2.12 7.11 1.72
N LYS A 33 2.31 8.08 2.62
CA LYS A 33 3.46 8.16 3.54
C LYS A 33 3.66 6.89 4.41
N ASP A 34 2.60 6.10 4.56
CA ASP A 34 2.56 4.89 5.38
C ASP A 34 2.66 3.60 4.53
N GLN A 35 3.01 3.72 3.24
CA GLN A 35 3.18 2.62 2.29
C GLN A 35 4.61 2.50 1.76
N TYR A 36 4.99 1.30 1.36
CA TYR A 36 6.23 1.04 0.65
C TYR A 36 6.13 1.41 -0.83
N ASN A 37 7.20 2.01 -1.37
CA ASN A 37 7.47 2.14 -2.80
C ASN A 37 8.34 0.95 -3.24
N ILE A 38 7.73 -0.03 -3.89
CA ILE A 38 8.39 -1.28 -4.30
C ILE A 38 8.48 -1.33 -5.82
N TYR A 39 9.65 -1.68 -6.35
CA TYR A 39 9.78 -1.98 -7.76
C TYR A 39 9.26 -3.40 -8.04
N ASN A 40 8.26 -3.51 -8.92
CA ASN A 40 7.81 -4.80 -9.42
C ASN A 40 8.81 -5.39 -10.44
N HIS A 41 8.49 -6.55 -11.02
CA HIS A 41 9.35 -7.23 -11.99
C HIS A 41 9.62 -6.42 -13.28
N ASP A 42 8.76 -5.45 -13.59
CA ASP A 42 8.89 -4.55 -14.73
C ASP A 42 9.65 -3.24 -14.39
N ASN A 43 10.23 -3.14 -13.19
CA ASN A 43 10.82 -1.91 -12.64
C ASN A 43 9.84 -0.73 -12.54
N ILE A 44 8.56 -1.03 -12.30
CA ILE A 44 7.51 -0.03 -12.03
C ILE A 44 7.33 0.08 -10.51
N ILE A 45 7.25 1.32 -10.01
CA ILE A 45 6.95 1.57 -8.60
C ILE A 45 5.49 1.21 -8.33
N VAL A 46 5.28 0.35 -7.34
CA VAL A 46 3.98 -0.08 -6.82
C VAL A 46 3.94 0.22 -5.33
N CYS A 47 2.79 0.72 -4.88
CA CYS A 47 2.54 0.99 -3.47
C CYS A 47 2.08 -0.28 -2.77
N GLU A 48 2.75 -0.66 -1.68
CA GLU A 48 2.39 -1.82 -0.88
C GLU A 48 2.19 -1.43 0.58
N ASN A 49 1.07 -1.88 1.18
CA ASN A 49 0.85 -1.72 2.62
C ASN A 49 1.86 -2.57 3.42
N PRO A 50 2.33 -2.08 4.59
CA PRO A 50 3.23 -2.85 5.44
C PRO A 50 2.60 -4.18 5.86
N LYS A 51 3.40 -5.25 5.79
CA LYS A 51 3.00 -6.61 6.19
C LYS A 51 3.60 -6.94 7.55
N CYS A 52 2.76 -7.25 8.51
CA CYS A 52 3.17 -7.70 9.83
C CYS A 52 3.07 -9.22 9.92
N PHE A 53 3.61 -9.80 10.99
CA PHE A 53 3.38 -11.21 11.30
C PHE A 53 1.89 -11.51 11.44
N ASP A 54 1.48 -12.74 11.10
CA ASP A 54 0.09 -13.20 11.18
C ASP A 54 -0.50 -13.10 12.59
N SER A 55 0.34 -13.05 13.63
CA SER A 55 -0.08 -12.82 15.01
C SER A 55 -0.60 -11.40 15.27
N CYS A 56 -0.27 -10.43 14.42
CA CYS A 56 -0.75 -9.06 14.54
C CYS A 56 -2.20 -8.96 14.05
N PRO A 57 -3.17 -8.56 14.90
CA PRO A 57 -4.58 -8.56 14.53
C PRO A 57 -4.97 -7.30 13.74
N VAL A 58 -4.37 -7.13 12.55
CA VAL A 58 -4.55 -5.94 11.68
C VAL A 58 -6.00 -5.71 11.27
N ASP A 59 -6.78 -6.79 11.15
CA ASP A 59 -8.20 -6.71 10.75
C ASP A 59 -9.16 -6.32 11.90
N SER A 60 -8.65 -6.11 13.11
CA SER A 60 -9.49 -5.77 14.27
C SER A 60 -8.88 -4.66 15.13
N ASN A 61 -7.83 -4.97 15.88
CA ASN A 61 -7.39 -4.16 17.02
C ASN A 61 -6.01 -3.54 16.81
N ALA A 62 -5.36 -3.82 15.68
CA ALA A 62 -4.04 -3.32 15.37
C ALA A 62 -3.97 -2.68 13.97
N LYS A 63 -2.86 -2.00 13.72
CA LYS A 63 -2.42 -1.53 12.41
C LYS A 63 -0.98 -1.95 12.23
N CYS A 64 -0.65 -2.40 11.02
CA CYS A 64 0.73 -2.58 10.64
C CYS A 64 1.31 -1.24 10.18
N ILE A 65 2.48 -0.86 10.69
CA ILE A 65 3.14 0.40 10.34
C ILE A 65 4.62 0.17 10.00
N ILE A 66 5.13 1.03 9.13
CA ILE A 66 6.55 1.12 8.78
C ILE A 66 7.27 1.89 9.89
N THR A 67 8.34 1.34 10.47
CA THR A 67 9.10 2.00 11.56
C THR A 67 10.58 2.18 11.29
N ASP A 68 11.14 1.47 10.31
CA ASP A 68 12.56 1.53 9.96
C ASP A 68 12.91 2.65 8.96
N GLY A 69 11.92 3.43 8.52
CA GLY A 69 12.11 4.48 7.51
C GLY A 69 12.44 3.96 6.11
N ASN A 70 12.36 2.65 5.87
CA ASN A 70 12.64 2.01 4.59
C ASN A 70 11.44 2.14 3.65
N VAL A 71 11.11 3.36 3.25
CA VAL A 71 9.95 3.60 2.35
C VAL A 71 10.25 3.10 0.93
N TYR A 72 11.53 2.93 0.56
CA TYR A 72 11.96 2.52 -0.78
C TYR A 72 12.69 1.18 -0.73
N GLY A 73 12.06 0.10 -1.22
CA GLY A 73 12.71 -1.21 -1.24
C GLY A 73 11.75 -2.38 -1.15
N LYS A 74 12.03 -3.30 -0.23
CA LYS A 74 11.21 -4.50 0.02
C LYS A 74 10.39 -4.34 1.30
N ASN A 75 9.16 -4.84 1.29
CA ASN A 75 8.33 -5.00 2.47
C ASN A 75 8.85 -6.18 3.31
N ILE A 76 9.70 -5.89 4.29
CA ILE A 76 10.32 -6.90 5.16
C ILE A 76 9.49 -6.99 6.44
N ILE A 77 8.84 -8.14 6.66
CA ILE A 77 7.90 -8.35 7.77
C ILE A 77 8.52 -7.97 9.13
N ASP A 78 9.74 -8.43 9.39
CA ASP A 78 10.46 -8.21 10.66
C ASP A 78 10.81 -6.73 10.93
N ARG A 79 10.64 -5.85 9.94
CA ARG A 79 10.90 -4.41 10.05
C ARG A 79 9.63 -3.57 10.17
N ASN A 80 8.47 -4.22 10.08
CA ASN A 80 7.19 -3.60 10.36
C ASN A 80 6.80 -3.79 11.81
N THR A 81 6.05 -2.84 12.35
CA THR A 81 5.58 -2.90 13.73
C THR A 81 4.07 -3.06 13.78
N CYS A 82 3.62 -4.01 14.60
CA CYS A 82 2.23 -4.13 14.99
C CYS A 82 1.92 -3.03 16.01
N LYS A 83 1.13 -2.04 15.63
CA LYS A 83 0.72 -0.94 16.50
C LYS A 83 -0.74 -1.10 16.90
N CYS A 84 -1.01 -1.09 18.19
CA CYS A 84 -2.40 -1.17 18.67
C CYS A 84 -3.21 0.07 18.31
N ASN A 85 -4.48 -0.17 17.95
CA ASN A 85 -5.46 0.87 17.81
C ASN A 85 -5.76 1.50 19.17
N ASN A 86 -6.21 2.75 19.17
CA ASN A 86 -6.57 3.45 20.42
C ASN A 86 -7.59 2.62 21.21
N GLY A 87 -7.34 2.44 22.51
CA GLY A 87 -8.16 1.60 23.39
C GLY A 87 -7.72 0.13 23.43
N TRP A 88 -6.59 -0.23 22.83
CA TRP A 88 -5.97 -1.56 22.93
C TRP A 88 -4.51 -1.48 23.32
N LYS A 89 -4.04 -2.50 24.05
CA LYS A 89 -2.66 -2.67 24.53
C LYS A 89 -2.30 -4.16 24.62
N GLY A 90 -1.04 -4.44 24.91
CA GLY A 90 -0.45 -5.78 24.86
C GLY A 90 0.34 -5.99 23.57
N ASP A 91 1.21 -6.99 23.56
CA ASP A 91 2.13 -7.25 22.43
C ASP A 91 1.38 -7.64 21.15
N LEU A 92 0.17 -8.19 21.29
CA LEU A 92 -0.72 -8.57 20.20
C LEU A 92 -2.03 -7.76 20.23
N CYS A 93 -2.08 -6.64 20.94
CA CYS A 93 -3.27 -5.79 21.05
C CYS A 93 -4.52 -6.55 21.53
N GLU A 94 -4.31 -7.50 22.42
CA GLU A 94 -5.33 -8.41 22.96
C GLU A 94 -6.09 -7.84 24.16
N THR A 95 -5.52 -6.83 24.82
CA THR A 95 -6.08 -6.24 26.04
C THR A 95 -6.70 -4.89 25.74
N LYS A 96 -7.95 -4.67 26.15
CA LYS A 96 -8.54 -3.32 26.08
C LYS A 96 -7.87 -2.39 27.08
N ASP A 97 -7.50 -1.21 26.61
CA ASP A 97 -6.94 -0.16 27.45
C ASP A 97 -8.06 0.65 28.09
N TYR A 98 -8.52 0.16 29.24
CA TYR A 98 -9.52 0.86 30.05
C TYR A 98 -8.85 2.00 30.81
N ILE A 99 -9.49 3.18 30.79
CA ILE A 99 -9.15 4.27 31.70
C ILE A 99 -9.73 3.89 33.06
N ASP A 100 -8.85 3.75 34.06
CA ASP A 100 -9.24 3.59 35.45
C ASP A 100 -9.63 4.97 36.01
N PHE A 101 -10.88 5.10 36.45
CA PHE A 101 -11.41 6.35 36.98
C PHE A 101 -11.40 6.44 38.51
N GLY A 102 -11.01 5.37 39.23
CA GLY A 102 -10.85 5.36 40.69
C GLY A 102 -12.12 5.58 41.50
#